data_AF-A0A3D4WME2-F1
#
_entry.id   AF-A0A3D4WME2-F1
#
_cell.length_a   1.000
_cell.length_b   1.000
_cell.length_c   1.000
_cell.angle_alpha   90.00
_cell.angle_beta   90.00
_cell.angle_gamma   90.00
#
_symmetry.space_group_name_H-M   'P 1'
#
loop_
_entity.id
_entity.type
_entity.pdbx_description
1 polymer ?
#
loop_
_entity_poly.entity_id
_entity_poly.type
_entity_poly.pdbx_seq_one_letter_code
_entity_poly.pdbx_strand_id
1 'polypeptide(L)'
;MLIADAATSSGFTSALGWLYHLSNGVTFGIAYAAIAARRAWPWGVVWGLLLESVAVFSPFATRYGIAGQAIPIAIAYGAHVFYGYPLGKVLQNFDSAASTLRRLGRHAVAIVLVVSVLAIAGWQQPWSRSAIEVEAARLSATGAPATIVLRDRFEPEWLRVRIGQCIRVENRSSVAYRTPYGDVAPSARSNLCFSKPGTHRVRLGTRPYSGGFVYVES
;
A
#
# COMPACT_ATOMS: atom_id res chain seq x y z
N MET A 1 6.34 11.86 6.34
CA MET A 1 7.32 10.83 6.73
C MET A 1 7.01 9.56 5.95
N LEU A 2 7.87 9.19 5.01
CA LEU A 2 7.86 7.86 4.40
C LEU A 2 8.45 6.88 5.43
N ILE A 3 7.91 5.67 5.56
CA ILE A 3 8.19 4.72 6.67
C ILE A 3 9.70 4.45 6.89
N ALA A 4 10.53 4.61 5.86
CA ALA A 4 11.97 4.32 5.91
C ALA A 4 12.86 5.54 5.65
N ASP A 5 12.31 6.74 5.73
CA ASP A 5 12.96 7.99 5.30
C ASP A 5 13.56 7.96 3.87
N ALA A 6 13.04 7.08 3.01
CA ALA A 6 13.54 6.92 1.65
C ALA A 6 13.20 8.13 0.77
N ALA A 7 14.08 8.43 -0.19
CA ALA A 7 13.86 9.46 -1.21
C ALA A 7 12.88 9.01 -2.31
N THR A 8 12.81 7.71 -2.59
CA THR A 8 11.88 7.09 -3.55
C THR A 8 11.34 5.77 -3.02
N SER A 9 10.20 5.30 -3.54
CA SER A 9 9.75 3.93 -3.28
C SER A 9 10.66 2.90 -3.95
N SER A 10 10.68 1.70 -3.37
CA SER A 10 11.37 0.49 -3.82
C SER A 10 10.62 -0.74 -3.29
N GLY A 11 11.02 -1.93 -3.76
CA GLY A 11 10.54 -3.21 -3.20
C GLY A 11 10.65 -3.29 -1.67
N PHE A 12 11.75 -2.80 -1.09
CA PHE A 12 11.92 -2.76 0.37
C PHE A 12 10.89 -1.85 1.08
N THR A 13 10.69 -0.62 0.59
CA THR A 13 9.69 0.28 1.20
C THR A 13 8.27 -0.25 1.02
N SER A 14 7.99 -0.96 -0.08
CA SER A 14 6.72 -1.65 -0.30
C SER A 14 6.51 -2.75 0.74
N ALA A 15 7.54 -3.58 0.97
CA ALA A 15 7.49 -4.62 2.01
C ALA A 15 7.31 -4.04 3.41
N LEU A 16 7.95 -2.91 3.74
CA LEU A 16 7.71 -2.22 5.00
C LEU A 16 6.27 -1.69 5.11
N GLY A 17 5.69 -1.16 4.03
CA GLY A 17 4.29 -0.77 3.97
C GLY A 17 3.34 -1.96 4.21
N TRP A 18 3.63 -3.11 3.61
CA TRP A 18 2.91 -4.37 3.86
C TRP A 18 3.01 -4.83 5.31
N LEU A 19 4.22 -4.80 5.90
CA LEU A 19 4.43 -5.17 7.31
C LEU A 19 3.68 -4.24 8.26
N TYR A 20 3.70 -2.94 7.98
CA TYR A 20 2.91 -1.96 8.73
C TYR A 20 1.41 -2.26 8.64
N HIS A 21 0.90 -2.53 7.43
CA HIS A 21 -0.50 -2.87 7.22
C HIS A 21 -0.89 -4.17 7.93
N LEU A 22 -0.04 -5.20 7.88
CA LEU A 22 -0.21 -6.45 8.61
C LEU A 22 -0.24 -6.21 10.13
N SER A 23 0.67 -5.40 10.65
CA SER A 23 0.73 -5.05 12.07
C SER A 23 -0.59 -4.41 12.52
N ASN A 24 -1.14 -3.48 11.74
CA ASN A 24 -2.45 -2.88 12.04
C ASN A 24 -3.55 -3.94 12.09
N GLY A 25 -3.57 -4.87 11.12
CA GLY A 25 -4.52 -5.99 11.10
C GLY A 25 -4.44 -6.85 12.37
N VAL A 26 -3.23 -7.19 12.81
CA VAL A 26 -3.00 -7.95 14.07
C VAL A 26 -3.50 -7.16 15.27
N THR A 27 -3.17 -5.87 15.39
CA THR A 27 -3.64 -5.02 16.49
C THR A 27 -5.16 -4.92 16.53
N PHE A 28 -5.81 -4.77 15.37
CA PHE A 28 -7.27 -4.78 15.29
C PHE A 28 -7.87 -6.16 15.64
N GLY A 29 -7.19 -7.25 15.30
CA GLY A 29 -7.59 -8.60 15.71
C GLY A 29 -7.50 -8.80 17.22
N ILE A 30 -6.44 -8.29 17.86
CA ILE A 30 -6.29 -8.27 19.32
C ILE A 30 -7.39 -7.43 19.97
N ALA A 31 -7.67 -6.24 19.44
CA ALA A 31 -8.74 -5.37 19.93
C ALA A 31 -10.11 -6.09 19.84
N TYR A 32 -10.41 -6.74 18.73
CA TYR A 32 -11.62 -7.55 18.57
C TYR A 32 -11.69 -8.69 19.61
N ALA A 33 -10.60 -9.41 19.85
CA ALA A 33 -10.55 -10.45 20.87
C ALA A 33 -10.86 -9.89 22.27
N ALA A 34 -10.34 -8.71 22.60
CA ALA A 34 -10.59 -8.09 23.90
C ALA A 34 -12.07 -7.69 24.10
N ILE A 35 -12.74 -7.19 23.07
CA ILE A 35 -14.12 -6.67 23.18
C ILE A 35 -15.20 -7.73 22.90
N ALA A 36 -14.90 -8.75 22.09
CA ALA A 36 -15.90 -9.64 21.50
C ALA A 36 -15.48 -11.12 21.48
N ALA A 37 -14.51 -11.53 22.31
CA ALA A 37 -14.26 -12.96 22.53
C ALA A 37 -15.54 -13.71 22.92
N ARG A 38 -15.66 -14.96 22.47
CA ARG A 38 -16.80 -15.86 22.68
C ARG A 38 -18.14 -15.39 22.07
N ARG A 39 -18.16 -14.28 21.34
CA ARG A 39 -19.33 -13.88 20.55
C ARG A 39 -19.48 -14.77 19.31
N ALA A 40 -20.68 -14.82 18.75
CA ALA A 40 -20.95 -15.56 17.53
C ALA A 40 -20.08 -15.03 16.37
N TRP A 41 -19.62 -15.92 15.48
CA TRP A 41 -18.72 -15.58 14.39
C TRP A 41 -19.13 -14.37 13.51
N PRO A 42 -20.43 -14.03 13.30
CA PRO A 42 -20.78 -12.86 12.50
C PRO A 42 -20.25 -11.55 13.09
N TRP A 43 -19.99 -11.48 14.40
CA TRP A 43 -19.35 -10.31 15.02
C TRP A 43 -17.95 -10.03 14.46
N GLY A 44 -17.20 -11.07 14.07
CA GLY A 44 -15.89 -10.91 13.44
C GLY A 44 -16.01 -10.32 12.03
N VAL A 45 -17.04 -10.71 11.29
CA VAL A 45 -17.36 -10.12 9.97
C VAL A 45 -17.78 -8.67 10.13
N VAL A 46 -18.71 -8.37 11.04
CA VAL A 46 -19.14 -6.99 11.33
C VAL A 46 -17.96 -6.12 11.71
N TRP A 47 -17.05 -6.62 12.54
CA TRP A 47 -15.80 -5.93 12.89
C TRP A 47 -14.94 -5.62 11.67
N GLY A 48 -14.71 -6.61 10.80
CA GLY A 48 -13.98 -6.41 9.55
C GLY A 48 -14.62 -5.36 8.63
N LEU A 49 -15.94 -5.43 8.44
CA LEU A 49 -16.70 -4.47 7.63
C LEU A 49 -16.65 -3.05 8.22
N LEU A 50 -16.67 -2.93 9.56
CA LEU A 50 -16.56 -1.64 10.24
C LEU A 50 -15.21 -0.98 9.98
N LEU A 51 -14.10 -1.73 10.08
CA LEU A 51 -12.76 -1.21 9.81
C LEU A 51 -12.62 -0.71 8.38
N GLU A 52 -13.09 -1.48 7.40
CA GLU A 52 -13.08 -1.07 6.00
C GLU A 52 -13.95 0.18 5.78
N SER A 53 -15.13 0.23 6.41
CA SER A 53 -16.01 1.41 6.31
C SER A 53 -15.32 2.66 6.84
N VAL A 54 -14.63 2.58 7.98
CA VAL A 54 -13.85 3.70 8.52
C VAL A 54 -12.77 4.13 7.52
N ALA A 55 -12.07 3.18 6.87
CA ALA A 55 -11.07 3.51 5.86
C ALA A 55 -11.69 4.20 4.62
N VAL A 56 -12.80 3.66 4.10
CA VAL A 56 -13.53 4.18 2.92
C VAL A 56 -14.09 5.58 3.16
N PHE A 57 -14.62 5.85 4.35
CA PHE A 57 -15.19 7.16 4.70
C PHE A 57 -14.15 8.17 5.20
N SER A 58 -12.91 7.74 5.45
CA SER A 58 -11.84 8.66 5.83
C SER A 58 -11.22 9.36 4.61
N PRO A 59 -10.46 10.46 4.80
CA PRO A 59 -9.68 11.10 3.73
C PRO A 59 -8.67 10.17 3.02
N PHE A 60 -8.40 8.99 3.58
CA PHE A 60 -7.60 7.94 2.97
C PHE A 60 -8.13 7.56 1.57
N ALA A 61 -9.44 7.33 1.43
CA ALA A 61 -10.04 6.89 0.17
C ALA A 61 -9.85 7.93 -0.95
N THR A 62 -9.93 9.22 -0.64
CA THR A 62 -9.68 10.29 -1.62
C THR A 62 -8.21 10.36 -2.02
N ARG A 63 -7.30 10.27 -1.05
CA ARG A 63 -5.84 10.30 -1.27
C ARG A 63 -5.40 9.16 -2.19
N TYR A 64 -5.85 7.94 -1.92
CA TYR A 64 -5.57 6.77 -2.74
C TYR A 64 -6.53 6.60 -3.93
N GLY A 65 -7.53 7.49 -4.06
CA GLY A 65 -8.48 7.56 -5.20
C GLY A 65 -9.28 6.29 -5.38
N ILE A 66 -9.61 5.70 -4.23
CA ILE A 66 -10.54 4.60 -4.06
C ILE A 66 -11.96 5.18 -3.91
N ALA A 67 -12.10 6.44 -3.46
CA ALA A 67 -13.39 7.10 -3.34
C ALA A 67 -14.19 7.04 -4.66
N GLY A 68 -15.41 6.50 -4.59
CA GLY A 68 -16.29 6.30 -5.74
C GLY A 68 -15.95 5.12 -6.65
N GLN A 69 -14.91 4.35 -6.35
CA GLN A 69 -14.49 3.20 -7.17
C GLN A 69 -15.11 1.90 -6.65
N ALA A 70 -16.27 1.52 -7.20
CA ALA A 70 -17.05 0.37 -6.71
C ALA A 70 -16.26 -0.96 -6.68
N ILE A 71 -15.46 -1.25 -7.70
CA ILE A 71 -14.72 -2.52 -7.80
C ILE A 71 -13.63 -2.62 -6.72
N PRO A 72 -12.66 -1.67 -6.59
CA PRO A 72 -11.71 -1.68 -5.48
C PRO A 72 -12.36 -1.74 -4.10
N ILE A 73 -13.44 -1.00 -3.89
CA ILE A 73 -14.19 -1.00 -2.63
C ILE A 73 -14.77 -2.40 -2.36
N ALA A 74 -15.42 -3.03 -3.34
CA ALA A 74 -15.98 -4.37 -3.19
C ALA A 74 -14.90 -5.43 -2.88
N ILE A 75 -13.73 -5.34 -3.53
CA ILE A 75 -12.59 -6.22 -3.24
C ILE A 75 -12.10 -6.02 -1.81
N ALA A 76 -11.98 -4.77 -1.35
CA ALA A 76 -11.52 -4.46 0.01
C ALA A 76 -12.50 -4.96 1.09
N TYR A 77 -13.81 -4.76 0.90
CA TYR A 77 -14.83 -5.35 1.77
C TYR A 77 -14.80 -6.88 1.75
N GLY A 78 -14.67 -7.49 0.56
CA GLY A 78 -14.55 -8.94 0.42
C GLY A 78 -13.37 -9.50 1.22
N ALA A 79 -12.20 -8.86 1.13
CA ALA A 79 -11.02 -9.22 1.92
C ALA A 79 -11.30 -9.16 3.44
N HIS A 80 -12.03 -8.14 3.90
CA HIS A 80 -12.42 -8.01 5.31
C HIS A 80 -13.45 -9.03 5.77
N VAL A 81 -14.32 -9.53 4.88
CA VAL A 81 -15.16 -10.70 5.17
C VAL A 81 -14.30 -11.96 5.33
N PHE A 82 -13.38 -12.20 4.41
CA PHE A 82 -12.45 -13.35 4.46
C PHE A 82 -11.52 -13.31 5.68
N TYR A 83 -11.19 -12.13 6.20
CA TYR A 83 -10.45 -11.96 7.44
C TYR A 83 -11.35 -12.10 8.68
N GLY A 84 -12.49 -11.43 8.69
CA GLY A 84 -13.41 -11.39 9.83
C GLY A 84 -14.07 -12.73 10.13
N TYR A 85 -14.37 -13.53 9.12
CA TYR A 85 -14.96 -14.87 9.28
C TYR A 85 -14.08 -15.83 10.10
N PRO A 86 -12.82 -16.14 9.69
CA PRO A 86 -11.97 -17.06 10.45
C PRO A 86 -11.63 -16.49 11.83
N LEU A 87 -11.38 -15.18 11.95
CA LEU A 87 -11.17 -14.54 13.24
C LEU A 87 -12.38 -14.74 14.18
N GLY A 88 -13.59 -14.50 13.66
CA GLY A 88 -14.83 -14.73 14.39
C GLY A 88 -15.01 -16.19 14.81
N LYS A 89 -14.72 -17.15 13.93
CA LYS A 89 -14.83 -18.59 14.25
C LYS A 89 -13.82 -19.04 15.30
N VAL A 90 -12.58 -18.55 15.23
CA VAL A 90 -11.53 -18.83 16.21
C VAL A 90 -11.92 -18.29 17.59
N LEU A 91 -12.38 -17.04 17.63
CA LEU A 91 -12.68 -16.36 18.91
C LEU A 91 -14.05 -16.72 19.48
N GLN A 92 -15.00 -17.18 18.67
CA GLN A 92 -16.25 -17.79 19.16
C GLN A 92 -15.94 -18.98 20.09
N ASN A 93 -14.95 -19.79 19.72
CA ASN A 93 -14.51 -20.97 20.49
C ASN A 93 -13.17 -20.71 21.19
N PHE A 94 -13.02 -19.54 21.82
CA PHE A 94 -11.76 -19.04 22.35
C PHE A 94 -10.97 -20.06 23.20
N ASP A 95 -11.63 -20.73 24.14
CA ASP A 95 -10.99 -21.71 25.03
C ASP A 95 -10.44 -22.92 24.26
N SER A 96 -11.22 -23.41 23.28
CA SER A 96 -10.80 -24.51 22.41
C SER A 96 -9.62 -24.10 21.53
N ALA A 97 -9.67 -22.92 20.91
CA ALA A 97 -8.57 -22.37 20.13
C ALA A 97 -7.30 -22.20 20.98
N ALA A 98 -7.41 -21.65 22.19
CA ALA A 98 -6.30 -21.50 23.11
C ALA A 98 -5.72 -22.84 23.57
N SER A 99 -6.56 -23.86 23.78
CA SER A 99 -6.09 -25.21 24.10
C SER A 99 -5.35 -25.86 22.93
N THR A 100 -5.85 -25.67 21.71
CA THR A 100 -5.25 -26.20 20.47
C THR A 100 -3.88 -25.55 20.22
N LEU A 101 -3.78 -24.23 20.36
CA LEU A 101 -2.51 -23.50 20.25
C LEU A 101 -1.48 -23.94 21.30
N ARG A 102 -1.92 -24.21 22.54
CA ARG A 102 -1.04 -24.76 23.58
C ARG A 102 -0.54 -26.18 23.24
N ARG A 103 -1.37 -27.00 22.58
CA ARG A 103 -1.02 -28.36 22.14
C ARG A 103 -0.08 -28.39 20.94
N LEU A 104 -0.23 -27.44 20.01
CA LEU A 104 0.61 -27.33 18.81
C LEU A 104 2.11 -27.15 19.15
N GLY A 105 2.43 -26.75 20.38
CA GLY A 105 3.81 -26.57 20.83
C GLY A 105 4.45 -25.34 20.17
N ARG A 106 5.36 -24.68 20.92
CA ARG A 106 6.02 -23.44 20.44
C ARG A 106 6.74 -23.60 19.10
N HIS A 107 7.25 -24.81 18.82
CA HIS A 107 8.04 -25.08 17.62
C HIS A 107 7.17 -25.12 16.35
N ALA A 108 5.98 -25.73 16.39
CA ALA A 108 5.11 -25.74 15.22
C ALA A 108 4.63 -24.33 14.87
N VAL A 109 4.26 -23.53 15.88
CA VAL A 109 3.89 -22.12 15.69
C VAL A 109 5.04 -21.33 15.08
N ALA A 110 6.26 -21.48 15.62
CA ALA A 110 7.44 -20.81 15.08
C ALA A 110 7.72 -21.22 13.62
N ILE A 111 7.63 -22.51 13.29
CA ILE A 111 7.83 -23.01 11.93
C ILE A 111 6.79 -22.41 10.97
N VAL A 112 5.51 -22.42 11.32
CA VAL A 112 4.44 -21.84 10.48
C VAL A 112 4.67 -20.35 10.25
N LEU A 113 5.09 -19.61 11.28
CA LEU A 113 5.42 -18.18 11.15
C LEU A 113 6.61 -17.97 10.22
N VAL A 114 7.70 -18.73 10.41
CA VAL A 114 8.90 -18.63 9.55
C VAL A 114 8.56 -18.97 8.10
N VAL A 115 7.84 -20.07 7.85
CA VAL A 115 7.43 -20.46 6.50
C VAL A 115 6.55 -19.39 5.86
N SER A 116 5.62 -18.81 6.63
CA SER A 116 4.76 -17.72 6.14
C SER A 116 5.56 -16.48 5.78
N VAL A 117 6.53 -16.09 6.61
CA VAL A 117 7.43 -14.96 6.33
C VAL A 117 8.26 -15.22 5.08
N LEU A 118 8.84 -16.42 4.94
CA LEU A 118 9.64 -16.79 3.76
C LEU A 118 8.79 -16.81 2.49
N ALA A 119 7.56 -17.33 2.55
CA ALA A 119 6.64 -17.34 1.41
C ALA A 119 6.25 -15.91 0.99
N ILE A 120 5.93 -15.04 1.95
CA ILE A 120 5.62 -13.62 1.68
C ILE A 120 6.84 -12.91 1.09
N ALA A 121 8.02 -13.10 1.68
CA ALA A 121 9.24 -12.44 1.21
C ALA A 121 9.63 -12.94 -0.21
N GLY A 122 9.49 -14.24 -0.47
CA GLY A 122 9.71 -14.83 -1.80
C GLY A 122 8.71 -14.34 -2.85
N TRP A 123 7.45 -14.11 -2.47
CA TRP A 123 6.43 -13.53 -3.35
C TRP A 123 6.68 -12.04 -3.62
N GLN A 124 6.97 -11.25 -2.58
CA GLN A 124 7.17 -9.79 -2.69
C GLN A 124 8.51 -9.42 -3.33
N GLN A 125 9.51 -10.31 -3.23
CA GLN A 125 10.88 -10.10 -3.73
C GLN A 125 11.43 -8.70 -3.42
N PRO A 126 11.46 -8.25 -2.14
CA PRO A 126 11.82 -6.87 -1.80
C PRO A 126 13.27 -6.48 -2.13
N TRP A 127 14.12 -7.48 -2.40
CA TRP A 127 15.49 -7.33 -2.85
C TRP A 127 15.64 -7.23 -4.38
N SER A 128 14.59 -7.54 -5.14
CA SER A 128 14.60 -7.38 -6.58
C SER A 128 14.42 -5.90 -6.94
N ARG A 129 15.08 -5.46 -8.01
CA ARG A 129 14.84 -4.17 -8.64
C ARG A 129 14.45 -4.40 -10.08
N SER A 130 13.39 -3.75 -10.54
CA SER A 130 13.03 -3.82 -11.95
C SER A 130 14.04 -3.05 -12.80
N ALA A 131 14.18 -3.40 -14.08
CA ALA A 131 15.04 -2.65 -15.00
C ALA A 131 14.64 -1.17 -15.07
N ILE A 132 13.34 -0.88 -14.97
CA ILE A 132 12.78 0.48 -14.96
C ILE A 132 13.18 1.24 -13.69
N GLU A 133 13.15 0.59 -12.52
CA GLU A 133 13.62 1.23 -11.27
C GLU A 133 15.11 1.55 -11.33
N VAL A 134 15.93 0.64 -11.86
CA VAL A 134 17.38 0.90 -12.04
C VAL A 134 17.60 2.09 -12.98
N GLU A 135 16.82 2.19 -14.04
CA GLU A 135 16.92 3.29 -14.99
C GLU A 135 16.43 4.62 -14.41
N ALA A 136 15.29 4.64 -13.71
CA ALA A 136 14.81 5.82 -13.00
C ALA A 136 15.83 6.32 -11.97
N ALA A 137 16.52 5.40 -11.27
CA ALA A 137 17.61 5.73 -10.37
C ALA A 137 18.81 6.38 -11.10
N ARG A 138 19.18 5.86 -12.28
CA ARG A 138 20.23 6.47 -13.12
C ARG A 138 19.86 7.88 -13.59
N LEU A 139 18.61 8.07 -14.02
CA LEU A 139 18.12 9.40 -14.41
C LEU A 139 18.18 10.38 -13.23
N SER A 140 17.79 9.92 -12.03
CA SER A 140 17.82 10.71 -10.80
C SER A 140 19.24 11.09 -10.36
N ALA A 141 20.23 10.22 -10.59
CA ALA A 141 21.62 10.48 -10.21
C ALA A 141 22.25 11.70 -10.90
N THR A 142 21.65 12.17 -12.01
CA THR A 142 22.17 13.28 -12.83
C THR A 142 21.40 14.59 -12.64
N GLY A 143 20.43 14.65 -11.72
CA GLY A 143 19.67 15.88 -11.50
C GLY A 143 18.45 15.71 -10.61
N ALA A 144 17.30 16.18 -11.09
CA ALA A 144 16.04 16.10 -10.36
C ALA A 144 15.60 14.63 -10.15
N PRO A 145 14.92 14.31 -9.04
CA PRO A 145 14.30 13.00 -8.85
C PRO A 145 13.42 12.65 -10.04
N ALA A 146 13.61 11.44 -10.57
CA ALA A 146 12.98 11.02 -11.81
C ALA A 146 12.08 9.80 -11.61
N THR A 147 11.00 9.75 -12.38
CA THR A 147 10.11 8.59 -12.50
C THR A 147 9.82 8.30 -13.96
N ILE A 148 9.59 7.04 -14.28
CA ILE A 148 9.22 6.57 -15.60
C ILE A 148 7.74 6.22 -15.58
N VAL A 149 6.98 6.71 -16.58
CA VAL A 149 5.61 6.28 -16.77
C VAL A 149 5.57 5.02 -17.63
N LEU A 150 5.08 3.93 -17.06
CA LEU A 150 4.83 2.69 -17.75
C LEU A 150 3.43 2.17 -17.38
N ARG A 151 2.59 1.86 -18.37
CA ARG A 151 1.21 1.37 -18.16
C ARG A 151 0.39 2.28 -17.22
N ASP A 152 0.44 3.58 -17.47
CA ASP A 152 -0.25 4.63 -16.70
C ASP A 152 0.20 4.74 -15.22
N ARG A 153 1.37 4.21 -14.84
CA ARG A 153 1.90 4.25 -13.46
C ARG A 153 3.31 4.83 -13.41
N PHE A 154 3.63 5.46 -12.28
CA PHE A 154 4.98 5.93 -11.95
C PHE A 154 5.84 4.78 -11.46
N GLU A 155 7.08 4.73 -11.92
CA GLU A 155 8.12 3.79 -11.48
C GLU A 155 9.44 4.58 -11.27
N PRO A 156 9.84 4.87 -10.01
CA PRO A 156 9.16 4.52 -8.76
C PRO A 156 7.85 5.30 -8.55
N GLU A 157 6.90 4.69 -7.84
CA GLU A 157 5.58 5.27 -7.55
C GLU A 157 5.64 6.49 -6.62
N TRP A 158 6.53 6.48 -5.62
CA TRP A 158 6.72 7.57 -4.68
C TRP A 158 8.05 8.27 -4.90
N LEU A 159 8.01 9.61 -4.91
CA LEU A 159 9.17 10.48 -4.96
C LEU A 159 9.14 11.50 -3.83
N ARG A 160 10.30 12.01 -3.43
CA ARG A 160 10.47 13.07 -2.45
C ARG A 160 11.23 14.25 -3.07
N VAL A 161 10.74 15.46 -2.82
CA VAL A 161 11.35 16.73 -3.25
C VAL A 161 11.17 17.79 -2.17
N ARG A 162 11.90 18.91 -2.27
CA ARG A 162 11.65 20.11 -1.44
C ARG A 162 10.66 21.06 -2.12
N ILE A 163 10.06 21.98 -1.36
CA ILE A 163 9.26 23.09 -1.91
C ILE A 163 10.06 23.79 -3.03
N GLY A 164 9.39 24.06 -4.15
CA GLY A 164 9.96 24.75 -5.31
C GLY A 164 10.73 23.85 -6.26
N GLN A 165 10.97 22.58 -5.91
CA GLN A 165 11.62 21.62 -6.80
C GLN A 165 10.63 20.93 -7.73
N CYS A 166 11.18 20.38 -8.82
CA CYS A 166 10.44 19.60 -9.80
C CYS A 166 10.92 18.15 -9.79
N ILE A 167 10.02 17.22 -10.15
CA ILE A 167 10.42 15.89 -10.57
C ILE A 167 10.52 15.84 -12.10
N ARG A 168 11.36 14.95 -12.61
CA ARG A 168 11.41 14.60 -14.02
C ARG A 168 10.54 13.38 -14.28
N VAL A 169 9.62 13.49 -15.23
CA VAL A 169 8.74 12.39 -15.65
C VAL A 169 9.12 12.00 -17.07
N GLU A 170 9.59 10.77 -17.26
CA GLU A 170 9.83 10.20 -18.60
C GLU A 170 8.66 9.31 -18.99
N ASN A 171 7.87 9.74 -19.95
CA ASN A 171 6.69 9.01 -20.38
C ASN A 171 7.02 8.00 -21.47
N ARG A 172 6.96 6.70 -21.16
CA ARG A 172 7.16 5.62 -22.15
C ARG A 172 5.87 5.08 -22.72
N SER A 173 4.74 5.69 -22.38
CA SER A 173 3.46 5.42 -23.01
C SER A 173 3.33 6.21 -24.32
N SER A 174 2.49 5.70 -25.23
CA SER A 174 2.00 6.43 -26.39
C SER A 174 0.88 7.42 -26.04
N VAL A 175 0.44 7.44 -24.79
CA VAL A 175 -0.65 8.30 -24.29
C VAL A 175 -0.08 9.57 -23.66
N ALA A 176 -0.67 10.71 -24.01
CA ALA A 176 -0.42 11.99 -23.34
C ALA A 176 -1.25 12.10 -22.06
N TYR A 177 -0.69 12.66 -20.99
CA TYR A 177 -1.41 12.86 -19.73
C TYR A 177 -1.41 14.33 -19.32
N ARG A 178 -2.58 14.86 -18.98
CA ARG A 178 -2.72 16.21 -18.41
C ARG A 178 -2.81 16.11 -16.90
N THR A 179 -1.95 16.83 -16.19
CA THR A 179 -1.96 16.84 -14.72
C THR A 179 -2.10 18.27 -14.20
N PRO A 180 -2.55 18.47 -12.94
CA PRO A 180 -2.57 19.79 -12.32
C PRO A 180 -1.19 20.47 -12.20
N TYR A 181 -0.10 19.72 -12.44
CA TYR A 181 1.28 20.17 -12.29
C TYR A 181 1.99 20.36 -13.64
N GLY A 182 1.29 20.12 -14.76
CA GLY A 182 1.83 20.19 -16.11
C GLY A 182 1.46 18.99 -16.98
N ASP A 183 1.74 19.12 -18.28
CA ASP A 183 1.47 18.08 -19.27
C ASP A 183 2.65 17.10 -19.39
N VAL A 184 2.31 15.83 -19.51
CA VAL A 184 3.23 14.70 -19.72
C VAL A 184 2.99 14.16 -21.13
N ALA A 185 3.75 14.70 -22.09
CA ALA A 185 3.64 14.32 -23.50
C ALA A 185 4.05 12.85 -23.73
N PRO A 186 3.53 12.17 -24.75
CA PRO A 186 3.85 10.78 -25.04
C PRO A 186 5.29 10.64 -25.51
N SER A 187 5.99 9.58 -25.09
CA SER A 187 7.39 9.32 -25.47
C SER A 187 8.36 10.49 -25.20
N ALA A 188 8.04 11.32 -24.20
CA ALA A 188 8.75 12.57 -23.93
C ALA A 188 9.10 12.72 -22.44
N ARG A 189 9.96 13.70 -22.16
CA ARG A 189 10.32 14.10 -20.79
C ARG A 189 9.61 15.40 -20.43
N SER A 190 8.99 15.41 -19.25
CA SER A 190 8.35 16.59 -18.67
C SER A 190 8.89 16.84 -17.27
N ASN A 191 8.84 18.11 -16.83
CA ASN A 191 9.11 18.47 -15.43
C ASN A 191 7.78 18.84 -14.76
N LEU A 192 7.50 18.25 -13.60
CA LEU A 192 6.35 18.61 -12.77
C LEU A 192 6.85 19.25 -11.48
N CYS A 193 6.46 20.51 -11.23
CA CYS A 193 7.00 21.32 -10.14
C CYS A 193 5.99 21.51 -9.02
N PHE A 194 6.48 21.51 -7.77
CA PHE A 194 5.62 21.54 -6.58
C PHE A 194 6.00 22.69 -5.66
N SER A 195 5.05 23.58 -5.38
CA SER A 195 5.26 24.79 -4.58
C SER A 195 4.64 24.75 -3.18
N LYS A 196 3.91 23.68 -2.84
CA LYS A 196 3.25 23.52 -1.54
C LYS A 196 3.78 22.27 -0.85
N PRO A 197 4.00 22.31 0.48
CA PRO A 197 4.38 21.12 1.23
C PRO A 197 3.22 20.12 1.30
N GLY A 198 3.57 18.84 1.46
CA GLY A 198 2.59 17.77 1.69
C GLY A 198 2.71 16.60 0.71
N THR A 199 1.71 15.74 0.71
CA THR A 199 1.64 14.60 -0.22
C THR A 199 0.76 14.95 -1.41
N HIS A 200 1.37 15.02 -2.57
CA HIS A 200 0.72 15.33 -3.83
C HIS A 200 0.52 14.04 -4.62
N ARG A 201 -0.73 13.75 -4.98
CA ARG A 201 -0.98 12.70 -5.96
C ARG A 201 -0.96 13.28 -7.36
N VAL A 202 -0.16 12.69 -8.24
CA VAL A 202 -0.16 12.97 -9.67
C VAL A 202 -0.95 11.87 -10.35
N ARG A 203 -2.19 12.16 -10.76
CA ARG A 203 -3.03 11.21 -11.50
C ARG A 203 -2.73 11.34 -12.99
N LEU A 204 -2.49 10.22 -13.68
CA LEU A 204 -2.30 10.21 -15.13
C LEU A 204 -3.60 9.89 -15.88
N GLY A 205 -4.54 9.16 -15.27
CA GLY A 205 -5.83 8.87 -15.88
C GLY A 205 -6.92 8.56 -14.86
N THR A 206 -8.03 8.00 -15.35
CA THR A 206 -9.21 7.62 -14.54
C THR A 206 -9.10 6.23 -13.92
N ARG A 207 -8.13 5.42 -14.37
CA ARG A 207 -7.92 4.06 -13.86
C ARG A 207 -7.47 4.09 -12.40
N PRO A 208 -7.93 3.13 -11.57
CA PRO A 208 -7.40 2.95 -10.22
C PRO A 208 -5.87 2.83 -10.23
N TYR A 209 -5.22 3.45 -9.23
CA TYR A 209 -3.76 3.45 -9.08
C TYR A 209 -2.96 4.07 -10.24
N SER A 210 -3.61 4.79 -11.16
CA SER A 210 -2.87 5.50 -12.21
C SER A 210 -2.07 6.68 -11.63
N GLY A 211 -0.83 6.81 -12.09
CA GLY A 211 0.14 7.82 -11.71
C GLY A 211 1.00 7.42 -10.52
N GLY A 212 1.23 8.35 -9.60
CA GLY A 212 2.05 8.15 -8.41
C GLY A 212 1.93 9.31 -7.43
N PHE A 213 2.87 9.39 -6.50
CA PHE A 213 2.87 10.33 -5.39
C PHE A 213 4.19 11.07 -5.27
N VAL A 214 4.10 12.34 -4.90
CA VAL A 214 5.24 13.21 -4.62
C VAL A 214 5.07 13.76 -3.21
N TYR A 215 6.02 13.46 -2.33
CA TYR A 215 6.11 14.07 -1.01
C TYR A 215 6.99 15.32 -1.10
N VAL A 216 6.42 16.46 -0.73
CA VAL A 216 7.09 17.77 -0.78
C VAL A 216 7.41 18.18 0.65
N GLU A 217 8.70 18.25 0.95
CA GLU A 217 9.24 18.69 2.24
C GLU A 217 9.19 20.21 2.35
N SER A 218 8.81 20.68 3.54
CA SER A 218 8.86 22.10 3.93
C SER A 218 10.28 22.63 4.00
#